data_AF-A0A7W1QNP2-F1
#
_entry.id   AF-A0A7W1QNP2-F1
#
_cell.length_a   1.000
_cell.length_b   1.000
_cell.length_c   1.000
_cell.angle_alpha   90.00
_cell.angle_beta   90.00
_cell.angle_gamma   90.00
#
_symmetry.space_group_name_H-M   'P 1'
#
loop_
_entity.id
_entity.type
_entity.pdbx_description
1 polymer ?
#
loop_
_entity_poly.entity_id
_entity_poly.type
_entity_poly.pdbx_seq_one_letter_code
_entity_poly.pdbx_strand_id
1 'polypeptide(L)' 'MDIPYTTSARPDTGLWNAKIGIWLFLASEVMLFGGLFSAYVFLRLDALPGYW' A
#
# COMPACT_ATOMS: atom_id res chain seq x y z
N MET A 1 -16.74 24.55 0.56
CA MET A 1 -17.40 23.33 0.07
C MET A 1 -17.19 22.28 1.13
N ASP A 2 -18.25 21.81 1.78
CA ASP A 2 -18.14 20.70 2.75
C ASP A 2 -18.16 19.36 2.01
N ILE A 3 -17.19 18.50 2.33
CA ILE A 3 -17.10 17.15 1.78
C ILE A 3 -17.91 16.23 2.71
N PRO A 4 -18.96 15.52 2.21
CA PRO A 4 -19.77 14.64 3.05
C PRO A 4 -19.00 13.37 3.45
N TYR A 5 -19.44 12.72 4.53
CA TYR A 5 -18.90 11.43 5.01
C TYR A 5 -17.41 11.45 5.38
N THR A 6 -16.93 12.61 5.85
CA THR A 6 -15.56 12.78 6.37
C THR A 6 -15.35 12.12 7.73
N THR A 7 -16.40 11.91 8.52
CA THR A 7 -16.37 11.19 9.80
C THR A 7 -17.59 10.30 10.01
N SER A 8 -18.70 10.59 9.33
CA SER A 8 -19.91 9.75 9.35
C SER A 8 -19.87 8.65 8.29
N ALA A 9 -20.33 7.46 8.66
CA ALA A 9 -20.49 6.36 7.73
C ALA A 9 -21.63 6.63 6.74
N ARG A 10 -21.42 6.24 5.48
CA ARG A 10 -22.45 6.31 4.44
C ARG A 10 -23.53 5.25 4.69
N PRO A 11 -24.84 5.55 4.54
CA PRO A 11 -25.90 4.60 4.90
C PRO A 11 -25.94 3.31 4.06
N ASP A 12 -25.46 3.36 2.82
CA ASP A 12 -25.50 2.24 1.88
C ASP A 12 -24.30 1.29 2.02
N THR A 13 -23.11 1.81 2.34
CA THR A 13 -21.88 1.01 2.43
C THR A 13 -21.37 0.83 3.86
N GLY A 14 -21.82 1.67 4.81
CA GLY A 14 -21.25 1.73 6.16
C GLY A 14 -19.80 2.24 6.21
N LEU A 15 -19.27 2.78 5.10
CA LEU A 15 -17.90 3.28 5.01
C LEU A 15 -17.88 4.81 5.01
N TRP A 16 -16.77 5.38 5.49
CA TRP A 16 -16.48 6.82 5.47
C TRP A 16 -15.14 7.05 4.76
N ASN A 17 -14.91 8.27 4.30
CA ASN A 17 -13.87 8.55 3.29
C ASN A 17 -12.45 8.15 3.74
N ALA A 18 -12.08 8.39 5.01
CA ALA A 18 -10.73 8.04 5.46
C ALA A 18 -10.50 6.53 5.55
N LYS A 19 -11.55 5.72 5.73
CA LYS A 19 -11.43 4.25 5.70
C LYS A 19 -11.05 3.72 4.32
N ILE A 20 -11.52 4.37 3.25
CA ILE A 20 -11.06 4.05 1.89
C ILE A 20 -9.63 4.59 1.68
N GLY A 21 -9.34 5.79 2.18
CA GLY A 21 -8.00 6.38 2.13
C GLY A 21 -6.93 5.47 2.75
N ILE A 22 -7.19 4.88 3.92
CA ILE A 22 -6.23 3.96 4.56
C ILE A 22 -6.06 2.67 3.75
N TRP A 23 -7.11 2.15 3.12
CA TRP A 23 -6.97 0.98 2.25
C TRP A 23 -6.09 1.26 1.03
N LEU A 24 -6.28 2.41 0.38
CA LEU A 24 -5.45 2.82 -0.75
C LEU A 24 -4.00 3.05 -0.34
N PHE A 25 -3.78 3.71 0.80
CA PHE A 25 -2.45 3.90 1.38
C PHE A 25 -1.77 2.56 1.68
N LEU A 26 -2.46 1.63 2.37
CA LEU A 26 -1.89 0.32 2.66
C LEU A 26 -1.59 -0.47 1.40
N ALA A 27 -2.46 -0.42 0.38
CA ALA A 27 -2.22 -1.05 -0.90
C ALA A 27 -0.98 -0.46 -1.61
N SER A 28 -0.76 0.85 -1.55
CA SER A 28 0.45 1.47 -2.12
C SER A 28 1.71 1.05 -1.37
N GLU A 29 1.67 0.96 -0.04
CA GLU A 29 2.81 0.48 0.75
C GLU A 29 3.16 -0.98 0.42
N VAL A 30 2.16 -1.86 0.26
CA VAL A 30 2.39 -3.24 -0.17
C VAL A 30 3.11 -3.29 -1.52
N MET A 31 2.74 -2.42 -2.46
CA MET A 31 3.44 -2.34 -3.75
C MET A 31 4.86 -1.79 -3.61
N LEU A 32 5.07 -0.76 -2.79
CA LEU A 32 6.39 -0.19 -2.50
C LEU A 32 7.33 -1.24 -1.91
N PHE A 33 6.91 -1.90 -0.82
CA PHE A 33 7.71 -2.94 -0.18
C PHE A 33 7.86 -4.18 -1.05
N GLY A 34 6.83 -4.54 -1.83
CA GLY A 34 6.92 -5.60 -2.83
C GLY A 34 8.02 -5.32 -3.86
N GLY A 35 8.13 -4.07 -4.34
CA GLY A 35 9.21 -3.64 -5.21
C GLY A 35 10.59 -3.72 -4.55
N LEU A 36 10.72 -3.23 -3.31
CA LEU A 36 11.98 -3.30 -2.55
C LEU A 36 12.44 -4.74 -2.30
N PHE A 37 11.53 -5.63 -1.92
CA PHE A 37 11.84 -7.06 -1.74
C PHE A 37 12.22 -7.72 -3.06
N SER A 38 11.49 -7.42 -4.14
CA SER A 38 11.79 -7.96 -5.47
C SER A 38 13.17 -7.52 -5.93
N ALA A 39 13.51 -6.23 -5.78
CA ALA A 39 14.82 -5.69 -6.11
C ALA A 39 15.94 -6.39 -5.32
N TYR A 40 15.77 -6.56 -4.00
CA TYR A 40 16.71 -7.31 -3.18
C TYR A 40 16.88 -8.75 -3.68
N VAL A 41 15.78 -9.46 -3.95
CA VAL A 41 15.83 -10.85 -4.44
C VAL A 41 16.57 -10.93 -5.76
N PHE A 42 16.28 -10.06 -6.73
CA PHE A 42 16.99 -10.08 -8.02
C PHE A 42 18.49 -9.83 -7.87
N LEU A 43 18.87 -8.80 -7.12
CA LEU A 43 20.29 -8.52 -6.86
C LEU A 43 20.98 -9.67 -6.11
N ARG A 44 20.25 -10.34 -5.22
CA ARG A 44 20.76 -11.49 -4.47
C ARG A 44 21.00 -12.71 -5.37
N LEU A 45 20.08 -12.97 -6.30
CA LEU A 45 20.17 -14.11 -7.21
C LEU A 45 21.28 -13.93 -8.25
N ASP A 46 21.52 -12.70 -8.71
CA ASP A 46 22.54 -12.38 -9.71
C ASP A 46 23.94 -12.14 -9.11
N ALA A 47 24.09 -12.20 -7.78
CA ALA A 47 25.38 -12.00 -7.13
C ALA A 47 26.38 -13.11 -7.50
N LEU A 48 27.60 -12.70 -7.85
CA LEU A 48 28.70 -13.63 -8.12
C LEU A 48 29.07 -14.42 -6.85
N PRO A 49 29.62 -15.64 -6.99
CA PRO A 49 30.09 -16.42 -5.84
C PRO A 49 31.06 -15.61 -4.97
N GLY A 50 30.78 -15.56 -3.67
CA GLY A 50 31.59 -14.81 -2.68
C GLY A 50 31.22 -13.33 -2.50
N TYR A 51 30.29 -12.80 -3.29
CA TYR A 51 29.77 -11.42 -3.18
C TYR A 51 28.34 -11.38 -2.66
N TRP A 52 27.99 -12.40 -1.87
CA TRP A 52 26.72 -12.51 -1.16
C TRP A 52 26.81 -11.78 0.18
#